data_AF-A0A1A3SQK2-F1
#
_entry.id   AF-A0A1A3SQK2-F1
#
_cell.length_a   1.000
_cell.length_b   1.000
_cell.length_c   1.000
_cell.angle_alpha   90.00
_cell.angle_beta   90.00
_cell.angle_gamma   90.00
#
_symmetry.space_group_name_H-M   'P 1'
#
loop_
_entity.id
_entity.type
_entity.pdbx_description
1 polymer ?
#
loop_
_entity_poly.entity_id
_entity_poly.type
_entity_poly.pdbx_seq_one_letter_code
_entity_poly.pdbx_strand_id
1 'polypeptide(L)'
;MHWPDRRLWTARLISVRATILDVADRQPWVAAVFAVPLTIIALAGVITHPNVFMPLLVLAAAALIGVEFYVDQQQAHDLQAHRGVGARNRHRPSHTGPTRKHAKPDMKQMEAEARARVEAAEAQALAVETRARAEATEAQALAAEAEALAAEAEALAAEAQAQAKAAEAQALAAEPEALAAEARAQAEAAEVQSLAAEVKAWSRARTEAAETEARAAEARKQAQAAAEQARAALVWAQAEAAEAQVRAAEARKQVEEAEAQARAAEAWAQAEAAEAEARAAEARAWARAQAEAAQTEARAARAGKQAEAAEAQARAAEVWAGAKAAEALALAEEARARANQLRLQAEAKTNRLPRVE
;
A
#
# COMPACT_ATOMS: atom_id res chain seq x y z
N MET A 1 -17.76 -25.96 59.57
CA MET A 1 -17.26 -24.81 58.79
C MET A 1 -17.24 -23.58 59.70
N HIS A 2 -16.10 -23.33 60.35
CA HIS A 2 -15.91 -22.21 61.27
C HIS A 2 -15.51 -20.98 60.45
N TRP A 3 -16.38 -19.97 60.38
CA TRP A 3 -16.03 -18.71 59.71
C TRP A 3 -15.00 -17.95 60.55
N PRO A 4 -13.94 -17.37 59.95
CA PRO A 4 -13.00 -16.52 60.68
C PRO A 4 -13.63 -15.17 61.01
N ASP A 5 -13.21 -14.64 62.15
CA ASP A 5 -13.76 -13.46 62.80
C ASP A 5 -13.48 -12.17 61.99
N ARG A 6 -14.54 -11.48 61.54
CA ARG A 6 -14.45 -10.30 60.65
C ARG A 6 -13.76 -9.09 61.31
N ARG A 7 -13.63 -9.08 62.64
CA ARG A 7 -12.99 -7.99 63.40
C ARG A 7 -11.46 -7.98 63.30
N LEU A 8 -10.84 -9.10 62.92
CA LEU A 8 -9.39 -9.18 62.70
C LEU A 8 -8.97 -8.59 61.34
N TRP A 9 -9.87 -8.59 60.35
CA TRP A 9 -9.60 -8.05 59.01
C TRP A 9 -9.52 -6.53 58.99
N THR A 10 -10.37 -5.84 59.77
CA THR A 10 -10.35 -4.36 59.84
C THR A 10 -9.13 -3.85 60.59
N ALA A 11 -8.64 -4.57 61.61
CA ALA A 11 -7.40 -4.22 62.31
C ALA A 11 -6.16 -4.38 61.41
N ARG A 12 -6.12 -5.42 60.57
CA ARG A 12 -5.01 -5.65 59.63
C ARG A 12 -4.95 -4.61 58.51
N LEU A 13 -6.08 -4.20 57.95
CA LEU A 13 -6.11 -3.13 56.93
C LEU A 13 -5.58 -1.78 57.44
N ILE A 14 -5.75 -1.48 58.73
CA ILE A 14 -5.20 -0.26 59.34
C ILE A 14 -3.69 -0.40 59.56
N SER A 15 -3.20 -1.59 59.90
CA SER A 15 -1.76 -1.85 60.10
C SER A 15 -0.96 -1.78 58.80
N VAL A 16 -1.48 -2.33 57.69
CA VAL A 16 -0.82 -2.26 56.36
C VAL A 16 -0.65 -0.81 55.90
N ARG A 17 -1.64 0.04 56.18
CA ARG A 17 -1.56 1.48 55.87
C ARG A 17 -0.47 2.18 56.67
N ALA A 18 -0.20 1.75 57.91
CA ALA A 18 0.87 2.30 58.74
C ALA A 18 2.26 1.92 58.21
N THR A 19 2.46 0.68 57.74
CA THR A 19 3.75 0.23 57.19
C THR A 19 4.09 0.90 55.86
N ILE A 20 3.09 1.12 54.99
CA ILE A 20 3.28 1.83 53.72
C ILE A 20 3.61 3.31 53.95
N LEU A 21 3.06 3.92 55.01
CA LEU A 21 3.38 5.31 55.39
C LEU A 21 4.77 5.43 56.06
N ASP A 22 5.19 4.46 56.88
CA ASP A 22 6.52 4.48 57.53
C ASP A 22 7.68 4.28 56.54
N VAL A 23 7.47 3.48 55.48
CA VAL A 23 8.44 3.34 54.37
C VAL A 23 8.49 4.61 53.51
N ALA A 24 7.34 5.29 53.33
CA ALA A 24 7.27 6.55 52.59
C ALA A 24 7.96 7.71 53.33
N ASP A 25 7.95 7.70 54.67
CA ASP A 25 8.64 8.71 55.50
C ASP A 25 10.17 8.55 55.51
N ARG A 26 10.69 7.32 55.38
CA ARG A 26 12.14 7.06 55.39
C ARG A 26 12.84 7.39 54.08
N GLN A 27 12.16 7.28 52.93
CA GLN A 27 12.73 7.61 51.61
C GLN A 27 11.67 8.17 50.65
N PRO A 28 11.24 9.43 50.83
CA PRO A 28 10.16 10.03 50.05
C PRO A 28 10.45 10.11 48.55
N TRP A 29 11.73 10.15 48.17
CA TRP A 29 12.15 10.18 46.77
C TRP A 29 11.99 8.82 46.06
N VAL A 30 12.23 7.70 46.75
CA VAL A 30 12.06 6.35 46.16
C VAL A 30 10.58 6.06 45.97
N ALA A 31 9.74 6.42 46.94
CA ALA A 31 8.29 6.32 46.81
C ALA A 31 7.77 7.15 45.63
N ALA A 32 8.23 8.40 45.46
CA ALA A 32 7.77 9.25 44.37
C ALA A 32 8.24 8.76 42.98
N VAL A 33 9.50 8.34 42.84
CA VAL A 33 10.09 7.94 41.55
C VAL A 33 9.52 6.63 41.03
N PHE A 34 9.16 5.69 41.91
CA PHE A 34 8.63 4.40 41.48
C PHE A 34 7.11 4.31 41.54
N ALA A 35 6.45 4.86 42.57
CA ALA A 35 5.00 4.71 42.73
C ALA A 35 4.20 5.47 41.68
N VAL A 36 4.65 6.67 41.26
CA VAL A 36 3.94 7.49 40.26
C VAL A 36 3.93 6.83 38.88
N PRO A 37 5.06 6.39 38.29
CA PRO A 37 5.02 5.72 36.99
C PRO A 37 4.31 4.36 37.06
N LEU A 38 4.46 3.60 38.15
CA LEU A 38 3.74 2.32 38.31
C LEU A 38 2.22 2.52 38.37
N THR A 39 1.74 3.56 39.06
CA THR A 39 0.30 3.85 39.12
C THR A 39 -0.25 4.32 37.78
N ILE A 40 0.51 5.12 37.01
CA ILE A 40 0.11 5.54 35.65
C ILE A 40 0.05 4.33 34.71
N ILE A 41 1.07 3.46 34.73
CA ILE A 41 1.11 2.25 33.89
C ILE A 41 -0.03 1.28 34.27
N ALA A 42 -0.30 1.12 35.57
CA ALA A 42 -1.40 0.28 36.04
C ALA A 42 -2.77 0.82 35.58
N LEU A 43 -2.99 2.13 35.69
CA LEU A 43 -4.26 2.74 35.27
C LEU A 43 -4.46 2.68 33.75
N ALA A 44 -3.41 2.98 32.98
CA ALA A 44 -3.44 2.87 31.52
C ALA A 44 -3.65 1.42 31.06
N GLY A 45 -3.06 0.46 31.75
CA GLY A 45 -3.25 -0.97 31.50
C GLY A 45 -4.68 -1.44 31.74
N VAL A 46 -5.32 -0.99 32.82
CA VAL A 46 -6.73 -1.31 33.13
C VAL A 46 -7.69 -0.73 32.09
N ILE A 47 -7.43 0.49 31.59
CA ILE A 47 -8.28 1.12 30.57
C ILE A 47 -8.14 0.43 29.21
N THR A 48 -6.91 0.12 28.81
CA THR A 48 -6.64 -0.41 27.46
C THR A 48 -6.92 -1.92 27.35
N HIS A 49 -6.64 -2.69 28.41
CA HIS A 49 -6.73 -4.16 28.38
C HIS A 49 -7.28 -4.73 29.71
N PRO A 50 -8.55 -4.45 30.04
CA PRO A 50 -9.13 -4.80 31.35
C PRO A 50 -9.09 -6.31 31.63
N ASN A 51 -9.26 -7.14 30.61
CA ASN A 51 -9.30 -8.60 30.75
C ASN A 51 -7.94 -9.22 31.14
N VAL A 52 -6.83 -8.51 30.89
CA VAL A 52 -5.48 -8.99 31.23
C VAL A 52 -4.98 -8.32 32.52
N PHE A 53 -5.28 -7.02 32.68
CA PHE A 53 -4.78 -6.26 33.82
C PHE A 53 -5.51 -6.54 35.13
N MET A 54 -6.83 -6.81 35.10
CA MET A 54 -7.59 -7.18 36.31
C MET A 54 -7.08 -8.47 36.98
N PRO A 55 -6.91 -9.60 36.28
CA PRO A 55 -6.37 -10.80 36.92
C PRO A 55 -4.92 -10.62 37.39
N LEU A 56 -4.09 -9.85 36.68
CA LEU A 56 -2.73 -9.51 37.13
C LEU A 56 -2.73 -8.68 38.42
N LEU A 57 -3.65 -7.72 38.56
CA LEU A 57 -3.80 -6.93 39.79
C LEU A 57 -4.23 -7.79 40.97
N VAL A 58 -5.18 -8.72 40.76
CA VAL A 58 -5.61 -9.67 41.80
C VAL A 58 -4.45 -10.57 42.22
N LEU A 59 -3.64 -11.04 41.26
CA LEU A 59 -2.49 -11.90 41.53
C LEU A 59 -1.37 -11.15 42.27
N ALA A 60 -1.10 -9.89 41.88
CA ALA A 60 -0.16 -9.03 42.59
C ALA A 60 -0.59 -8.73 44.03
N ALA A 61 -1.89 -8.48 44.26
CA ALA A 61 -2.43 -8.30 45.60
C ALA A 61 -2.31 -9.57 46.45
N ALA A 62 -2.62 -10.74 45.88
CA ALA A 62 -2.46 -12.02 46.56
C ALA A 62 -0.99 -12.30 46.92
N ALA A 63 -0.05 -11.98 46.02
CA ALA A 63 1.39 -12.10 46.28
C ALA A 63 1.83 -11.19 47.42
N LEU A 64 1.35 -9.94 47.48
CA LEU A 64 1.67 -9.00 48.56
C LEU A 64 1.20 -9.53 49.93
N ILE A 65 -0.02 -10.09 49.99
CA ILE A 65 -0.56 -10.73 51.20
C ILE A 65 0.28 -11.95 51.60
N GLY A 66 0.75 -12.74 50.63
CA GLY A 66 1.62 -13.89 50.87
C GLY A 66 2.97 -13.49 51.48
N VAL A 67 3.56 -12.38 51.00
CA VAL A 67 4.81 -11.83 51.56
C VAL A 67 4.61 -11.36 53.00
N GLU A 68 3.53 -10.64 53.29
CA GLU A 68 3.23 -10.24 54.68
C GLU A 68 3.01 -11.45 55.60
N PHE A 69 2.30 -12.48 55.13
CA PHE A 69 2.10 -13.71 55.90
C PHE A 69 3.42 -14.43 56.18
N TYR A 70 4.35 -14.41 55.22
CA TYR A 70 5.67 -15.01 55.38
C TYR A 70 6.55 -14.23 56.39
N VAL A 71 6.49 -12.90 56.37
CA VAL A 71 7.20 -12.04 57.33
C VAL A 71 6.62 -12.19 58.75
N ASP A 72 5.29 -12.27 58.89
CA ASP A 72 4.62 -12.55 60.18
C ASP A 72 5.05 -13.92 60.76
N GLN A 73 5.23 -14.93 59.91
CA GLN A 73 5.72 -16.24 60.35
C GLN A 73 7.18 -16.18 60.84
N GLN A 74 8.05 -15.43 60.16
CA GLN A 74 9.44 -15.28 60.62
C GLN A 74 9.52 -14.59 62.00
N GLN A 75 8.71 -13.57 62.25
CA GLN A 75 8.68 -12.88 63.55
C GLN A 75 8.15 -13.76 64.70
N ALA A 76 7.26 -14.72 64.40
CA ALA A 76 6.75 -15.65 65.40
C ALA A 76 7.81 -16.68 65.85
N HIS A 77 8.77 -17.01 64.99
CA HIS A 77 9.87 -17.94 65.30
C HIS A 77 10.96 -17.30 66.18
N ASP A 78 11.23 -15.99 66.04
CA ASP A 78 12.26 -15.32 66.83
C ASP A 78 11.86 -15.08 68.31
N LEU A 79 10.55 -15.02 68.62
CA LEU A 79 10.07 -14.83 70.00
C LEU A 79 10.10 -16.09 70.88
N GLN A 80 10.28 -17.29 70.29
CA GLN A 80 10.40 -18.55 71.04
C GLN A 80 11.84 -18.85 71.51
N ALA A 81 12.85 -18.16 70.98
CA ALA A 81 14.25 -18.39 71.34
C ALA A 81 14.71 -17.70 72.64
N HIS A 82 13.85 -16.96 73.36
CA HIS A 82 14.23 -16.18 74.56
C HIS A 82 13.47 -16.51 75.85
N ARG A 83 12.78 -17.66 75.92
CA ARG A 83 12.24 -18.20 77.19
C ARG A 83 12.95 -19.50 77.57
N GLY A 84 14.05 -19.39 78.32
CA GLY A 84 14.77 -20.58 78.74
C GLY A 84 15.87 -20.41 79.79
N VAL A 85 15.82 -19.40 80.65
CA VAL A 85 16.71 -19.29 81.84
C VAL A 85 15.90 -18.54 82.90
N GLY A 86 15.63 -18.98 84.12
CA GLY A 86 16.14 -20.06 84.96
C GLY A 86 15.94 -19.54 86.39
N ALA A 87 14.94 -20.05 87.12
CA ALA A 87 14.62 -19.57 88.46
C ALA A 87 14.16 -20.72 89.36
N ARG A 88 14.93 -21.01 90.42
CA ARG A 88 14.51 -21.31 91.82
C ARG A 88 15.68 -21.95 92.60
N ASN A 89 16.12 -21.33 93.70
CA ASN A 89 15.76 -21.65 95.12
C ASN A 89 16.25 -23.05 95.54
N ARG A 90 16.85 -23.34 96.71
CA ARG A 90 17.05 -22.66 98.01
C ARG A 90 17.79 -23.66 98.94
N HIS A 91 18.30 -23.16 100.09
CA HIS A 91 18.45 -23.85 101.40
C HIS A 91 19.78 -24.52 101.83
N ARG A 92 20.59 -23.75 102.58
CA ARG A 92 21.01 -23.89 104.02
C ARG A 92 20.25 -24.98 104.85
N PRO A 93 20.70 -25.51 106.02
CA PRO A 93 21.76 -24.98 106.94
C PRO A 93 22.54 -25.96 107.87
N SER A 94 23.54 -25.41 108.61
CA SER A 94 23.94 -25.64 110.05
C SER A 94 24.26 -27.07 110.56
N HIS A 95 25.22 -27.33 111.46
CA HIS A 95 25.36 -26.74 112.79
C HIS A 95 26.66 -27.17 113.52
N THR A 96 27.05 -26.28 114.42
CA THR A 96 28.06 -26.29 115.50
C THR A 96 28.26 -27.56 116.34
N GLY A 97 29.52 -27.84 116.67
CA GLY A 97 29.97 -28.62 117.83
C GLY A 97 30.23 -27.75 119.08
N PRO A 98 30.75 -28.32 120.18
CA PRO A 98 30.05 -28.38 121.48
C PRO A 98 30.84 -27.78 122.65
N THR A 99 30.18 -27.46 123.78
CA THR A 99 30.83 -27.51 125.11
C THR A 99 29.80 -27.59 126.25
N ARG A 100 29.79 -28.69 127.01
CA ARG A 100 29.49 -28.63 128.46
C ARG A 100 30.16 -29.80 129.19
N LYS A 101 30.86 -29.43 130.27
CA LYS A 101 31.70 -30.26 131.14
C LYS A 101 30.86 -30.97 132.21
N HIS A 102 31.22 -32.23 132.46
CA HIS A 102 31.37 -32.98 133.73
C HIS A 102 30.32 -32.85 134.86
N ALA A 103 29.59 -33.93 135.21
CA ALA A 103 29.92 -35.07 136.11
C ALA A 103 29.56 -34.76 137.59
N LYS A 104 29.06 -35.64 138.48
CA LYS A 104 28.94 -37.11 138.65
C LYS A 104 27.68 -37.40 139.51
N PRO A 105 27.07 -38.59 139.44
CA PRO A 105 27.15 -39.58 140.54
C PRO A 105 27.20 -41.03 139.97
N ASP A 106 27.31 -42.16 140.66
CA ASP A 106 27.64 -42.61 142.02
C ASP A 106 27.83 -44.15 141.89
N MET A 107 28.75 -44.73 142.65
CA MET A 107 29.54 -45.95 142.34
C MET A 107 28.80 -47.30 142.41
N LYS A 108 27.46 -47.33 142.51
CA LYS A 108 26.68 -48.57 142.47
C LYS A 108 25.93 -48.80 141.16
N GLN A 109 26.02 -47.85 140.22
CA GLN A 109 25.56 -48.00 138.83
C GLN A 109 26.55 -48.74 137.92
N MET A 110 27.84 -48.84 138.29
CA MET A 110 28.91 -49.33 137.40
C MET A 110 28.79 -50.82 136.99
N GLU A 111 28.15 -51.67 137.80
CA GLU A 111 28.01 -53.09 137.48
C GLU A 111 26.79 -53.39 136.58
N ALA A 112 25.74 -52.57 136.66
CA ALA A 112 24.65 -52.55 135.67
C ALA A 112 25.10 -51.85 134.37
N GLU A 113 25.96 -50.83 134.48
CA GLU A 113 26.52 -50.09 133.34
C GLU A 113 27.59 -50.89 132.59
N ALA A 114 28.28 -51.85 133.21
CA ALA A 114 29.22 -52.74 132.52
C ALA A 114 28.50 -53.76 131.62
N ARG A 115 27.36 -54.32 132.06
CA ARG A 115 26.50 -55.15 131.20
C ARG A 115 25.76 -54.30 130.16
N ALA A 116 25.28 -53.11 130.54
CA ALA A 116 24.70 -52.17 129.59
C ALA A 116 25.72 -51.58 128.61
N ARG A 117 27.03 -51.55 128.89
CA ARG A 117 28.08 -51.11 127.96
C ARG A 117 28.55 -52.21 127.02
N VAL A 118 28.53 -53.46 127.44
CA VAL A 118 28.73 -54.59 126.52
C VAL A 118 27.52 -54.72 125.60
N GLU A 119 26.31 -54.61 126.14
CA GLU A 119 25.07 -54.61 125.36
C GLU A 119 24.90 -53.33 124.52
N ALA A 120 25.36 -52.16 124.98
CA ALA A 120 25.42 -50.94 124.18
C ALA A 120 26.59 -50.93 123.18
N ALA A 121 27.68 -51.64 123.43
CA ALA A 121 28.75 -51.83 122.45
C ALA A 121 28.34 -52.84 121.37
N GLU A 122 27.61 -53.89 121.72
CA GLU A 122 26.98 -54.81 120.77
C GLU A 122 25.84 -54.13 120.01
N ALA A 123 25.02 -53.29 120.66
CA ALA A 123 24.01 -52.49 120.00
C ALA A 123 24.63 -51.38 119.14
N GLN A 124 25.78 -50.81 119.52
CA GLN A 124 26.55 -49.90 118.66
C GLN A 124 27.23 -50.64 117.51
N ALA A 125 27.74 -51.85 117.71
CA ALA A 125 28.30 -52.67 116.65
C ALA A 125 27.21 -53.08 115.64
N LEU A 126 26.03 -53.46 116.12
CA LEU A 126 24.84 -53.68 115.28
C LEU A 126 24.33 -52.39 114.64
N ALA A 127 24.36 -51.25 115.33
CA ALA A 127 23.99 -49.96 114.76
C ALA A 127 24.99 -49.51 113.67
N VAL A 128 26.28 -49.79 113.85
CA VAL A 128 27.33 -49.51 112.88
C VAL A 128 27.26 -50.50 111.72
N GLU A 129 26.98 -51.78 111.96
CA GLU A 129 26.77 -52.78 110.91
C GLU A 129 25.49 -52.49 110.11
N THR A 130 24.39 -52.14 110.76
CA THR A 130 23.15 -51.74 110.07
C THR A 130 23.31 -50.43 109.33
N ARG A 131 24.08 -49.47 109.86
CA ARG A 131 24.44 -48.24 109.15
C ARG A 131 25.39 -48.50 107.97
N ALA A 132 26.38 -49.38 108.11
CA ALA A 132 27.25 -49.79 107.01
C ALA A 132 26.48 -50.57 105.93
N ARG A 133 25.50 -51.39 106.31
CA ARG A 133 24.57 -52.04 105.37
C ARG A 133 23.65 -51.02 104.70
N ALA A 134 23.13 -50.03 105.45
CA ALA A 134 22.29 -48.97 104.90
C ALA A 134 23.08 -48.10 103.90
N GLU A 135 24.30 -47.68 104.26
CA GLU A 135 25.21 -46.92 103.39
C GLU A 135 25.66 -47.76 102.17
N ALA A 136 25.87 -49.07 102.32
CA ALA A 136 26.13 -49.96 101.19
C ALA A 136 24.91 -50.11 100.27
N THR A 137 23.69 -50.20 100.81
CA THR A 137 22.46 -50.22 100.01
C THR A 137 22.16 -48.88 99.34
N GLU A 138 22.51 -47.76 100.00
CA GLU A 138 22.39 -46.41 99.43
C GLU A 138 23.41 -46.20 98.32
N ALA A 139 24.66 -46.65 98.50
CA ALA A 139 25.67 -46.65 97.45
C ALA A 139 25.27 -47.56 96.27
N GLN A 140 24.65 -48.71 96.53
CA GLN A 140 24.11 -49.57 95.47
C GLN A 140 22.91 -48.93 94.76
N ALA A 141 22.02 -48.25 95.49
CA ALA A 141 20.90 -47.53 94.89
C ALA A 141 21.37 -46.36 94.02
N LEU A 142 22.37 -45.59 94.48
CA LEU A 142 22.99 -44.52 93.70
C LEU A 142 23.76 -45.05 92.49
N ALA A 143 24.44 -46.19 92.61
CA ALA A 143 25.09 -46.85 91.47
C ALA A 143 24.05 -47.31 90.44
N ALA A 144 22.93 -47.90 90.87
CA ALA A 144 21.83 -48.29 90.00
C ALA A 144 21.14 -47.08 89.34
N GLU A 145 20.99 -45.97 90.06
CA GLU A 145 20.45 -44.71 89.51
C GLU A 145 21.42 -44.09 88.48
N ALA A 146 22.72 -44.12 88.75
CA ALA A 146 23.74 -43.67 87.80
C ALA A 146 23.77 -44.55 86.54
N GLU A 147 23.63 -45.86 86.66
CA GLU A 147 23.52 -46.78 85.53
C GLU A 147 22.22 -46.56 84.73
N ALA A 148 21.10 -46.31 85.40
CA ALA A 148 19.83 -46.00 84.75
C ALA A 148 19.91 -44.67 83.96
N LEU A 149 20.53 -43.64 84.54
CA LEU A 149 20.77 -42.36 83.87
C LEU A 149 21.76 -42.48 82.71
N ALA A 150 22.79 -43.31 82.85
CA ALA A 150 23.73 -43.60 81.76
C ALA A 150 23.02 -44.32 80.60
N ALA A 151 22.16 -45.29 80.89
CA ALA A 151 21.36 -45.97 79.89
C ALA A 151 20.34 -45.04 79.21
N GLU A 152 19.72 -44.12 79.96
CA GLU A 152 18.82 -43.10 79.41
C GLU A 152 19.56 -42.12 78.50
N ALA A 153 20.76 -41.68 78.90
CA ALA A 153 21.62 -40.83 78.07
C ALA A 153 22.07 -41.52 76.77
N GLU A 154 22.42 -42.81 76.83
CA GLU A 154 22.75 -43.60 75.64
C GLU A 154 21.53 -43.81 74.73
N ALA A 155 20.34 -44.05 75.29
CA ALA A 155 19.10 -44.16 74.53
C ALA A 155 18.76 -42.84 73.80
N LEU A 156 18.88 -41.71 74.49
CA LEU A 156 18.69 -40.38 73.89
C LEU A 156 19.75 -40.08 72.81
N ALA A 157 21.01 -40.47 73.02
CA ALA A 157 22.05 -40.32 72.00
C ALA A 157 21.78 -41.19 70.77
N ALA A 158 21.30 -42.42 70.95
CA ALA A 158 20.90 -43.31 69.86
C ALA A 158 19.68 -42.77 69.10
N GLU A 159 18.68 -42.23 69.81
CA GLU A 159 17.52 -41.59 69.19
C GLU A 159 17.92 -40.34 68.38
N ALA A 160 18.76 -39.47 68.95
CA ALA A 160 19.28 -38.30 68.25
C ALA A 160 20.07 -38.69 66.99
N GLN A 161 20.86 -39.77 67.06
CA GLN A 161 21.59 -40.28 65.89
C GLN A 161 20.65 -40.88 64.84
N ALA A 162 19.59 -41.58 65.24
CA ALA A 162 18.57 -42.09 64.33
C ALA A 162 17.79 -40.96 63.65
N GLN A 163 17.43 -39.92 64.40
CA GLN A 163 16.77 -38.72 63.88
C GLN A 163 17.68 -37.95 62.91
N ALA A 164 18.98 -37.80 63.22
CA ALA A 164 19.94 -37.16 62.33
C ALA A 164 20.08 -37.92 61.00
N LYS A 165 20.20 -39.26 61.05
CA LYS A 165 20.25 -40.10 59.83
C LYS A 165 18.95 -40.05 59.04
N ALA A 166 17.80 -40.02 59.70
CA ALA A 166 16.51 -39.87 59.04
C ALA A 166 16.39 -38.50 58.34
N ALA A 167 16.86 -37.42 58.98
CA ALA A 167 16.90 -36.09 58.39
C ALA A 167 17.86 -36.02 57.19
N GLU A 168 19.03 -36.66 57.28
CA GLU A 168 19.99 -36.75 56.18
C GLU A 168 19.40 -37.55 54.99
N ALA A 169 18.74 -38.67 55.25
CA ALA A 169 18.06 -39.46 54.22
C ALA A 169 16.91 -38.68 53.56
N GLN A 170 16.15 -37.89 54.33
CA GLN A 170 15.12 -37.01 53.79
C GLN A 170 15.70 -35.87 52.95
N ALA A 171 16.82 -35.26 53.38
CA ALA A 171 17.50 -34.22 52.61
C ALA A 171 18.04 -34.78 51.27
N LEU A 172 18.66 -35.95 51.29
CA LEU A 172 19.14 -36.64 50.10
C LEU A 172 17.99 -37.07 49.16
N ALA A 173 16.82 -37.41 49.70
CA ALA A 173 15.63 -37.72 48.89
C ALA A 173 14.97 -36.47 48.29
N ALA A 174 15.08 -35.30 48.95
CA ALA A 174 14.50 -34.04 48.47
C ALA A 174 15.30 -33.38 47.32
N GLU A 175 16.62 -33.59 47.27
CA GLU A 175 17.49 -33.05 46.21
C GLU A 175 17.07 -33.47 44.79
N PRO A 176 16.83 -34.77 44.46
CA PRO A 176 16.38 -35.17 43.13
C PRO A 176 14.96 -34.68 42.80
N GLU A 177 14.07 -34.54 43.80
CA GLU A 177 12.74 -33.97 43.59
C GLU A 177 12.82 -32.48 43.23
N ALA A 178 13.70 -31.72 43.90
CA ALA A 178 13.96 -30.32 43.58
C ALA A 178 14.54 -30.15 42.17
N LEU A 179 15.52 -30.99 41.79
CA LEU A 179 16.09 -30.98 40.43
C LEU A 179 15.06 -31.38 39.36
N ALA A 180 14.18 -32.35 39.66
CA ALA A 180 13.10 -32.73 38.75
C ALA A 180 12.06 -31.61 38.60
N ALA A 181 11.74 -30.90 39.69
CA ALA A 181 10.86 -29.74 39.65
C ALA A 181 11.48 -28.58 38.85
N GLU A 182 12.77 -28.31 39.02
CA GLU A 182 13.49 -27.30 38.23
C GLU A 182 13.53 -27.67 36.75
N ALA A 183 13.85 -28.92 36.41
CA ALA A 183 13.86 -29.39 35.02
C ALA A 183 12.48 -29.26 34.36
N ARG A 184 11.40 -29.55 35.09
CA ARG A 184 10.02 -29.33 34.61
C ARG A 184 9.71 -27.86 34.40
N ALA A 185 10.07 -26.99 35.35
CA ALA A 185 9.87 -25.56 35.22
C ALA A 185 10.65 -24.98 34.01
N GLN A 186 11.87 -25.47 33.76
CA GLN A 186 12.65 -25.08 32.58
C GLN A 186 12.03 -25.59 31.27
N ALA A 187 11.52 -26.83 31.24
CA ALA A 187 10.83 -27.38 30.08
C ALA A 187 9.55 -26.60 29.75
N GLU A 188 8.71 -26.32 30.76
CA GLU A 188 7.50 -25.51 30.59
C GLU A 188 7.83 -24.08 30.13
N ALA A 189 8.89 -23.47 30.67
CA ALA A 189 9.35 -22.17 30.22
C ALA A 189 9.81 -22.18 28.75
N ALA A 190 10.47 -23.25 28.31
CA ALA A 190 10.87 -23.42 26.90
C ALA A 190 9.66 -23.59 25.98
N GLU A 191 8.65 -24.37 26.38
CA GLU A 191 7.41 -24.54 25.62
C GLU A 191 6.66 -23.21 25.47
N VAL A 192 6.48 -22.45 26.56
CA VAL A 192 5.85 -21.13 26.52
C VAL A 192 6.62 -20.17 25.61
N GLN A 193 7.96 -20.21 25.63
CA GLN A 193 8.78 -19.41 24.71
C GLN A 193 8.60 -19.82 23.25
N SER A 194 8.52 -21.12 22.94
CA SER A 194 8.26 -21.60 21.57
C SER A 194 6.89 -21.16 21.05
N LEU A 195 5.84 -21.25 21.88
CA LEU A 195 4.50 -20.83 21.52
C LEU A 195 4.44 -19.30 21.33
N ALA A 196 5.11 -18.54 22.19
CA ALA A 196 5.22 -17.09 22.03
C ALA A 196 5.97 -16.71 20.73
N ALA A 197 6.99 -17.48 20.34
CA ALA A 197 7.70 -17.28 19.08
C ALA A 197 6.80 -17.61 17.87
N GLU A 198 6.03 -18.70 17.93
CA GLU A 198 5.10 -19.10 16.88
C GLU A 198 3.98 -18.07 16.70
N VAL A 199 3.38 -17.58 17.78
CA VAL A 199 2.35 -16.52 17.73
C VAL A 199 2.92 -15.24 17.12
N LYS A 200 4.16 -14.86 17.47
CA LYS A 200 4.84 -13.71 16.85
C LYS A 200 5.09 -13.93 15.36
N ALA A 201 5.53 -15.13 14.96
CA ALA A 201 5.75 -15.48 13.56
C ALA A 201 4.44 -15.42 12.76
N TRP A 202 3.36 -15.98 13.30
CA TRP A 202 2.03 -15.93 12.68
C TRP A 202 1.51 -14.49 12.55
N SER A 203 1.68 -13.66 13.59
CA SER A 203 1.31 -12.24 13.52
C SER A 203 2.07 -11.50 12.42
N ARG A 204 3.38 -11.77 12.25
CA ARG A 204 4.20 -11.16 11.20
C ARG A 204 3.77 -11.61 9.81
N ALA A 205 3.55 -12.92 9.64
CA ALA A 205 3.05 -13.47 8.38
C ALA A 205 1.70 -12.86 8.01
N ARG A 206 0.81 -12.62 8.98
CA ARG A 206 -0.49 -11.98 8.76
C ARG A 206 -0.35 -10.51 8.37
N THR A 207 0.56 -9.75 8.99
CA THR A 207 0.82 -8.36 8.60
C THR A 207 1.44 -8.28 7.20
N GLU A 208 2.40 -9.14 6.88
CA GLU A 208 3.00 -9.21 5.55
C GLU A 208 1.97 -9.59 4.48
N ALA A 209 1.10 -10.58 4.75
CA ALA A 209 0.00 -10.92 3.87
C ALA A 209 -0.94 -9.72 3.62
N ALA A 210 -1.34 -9.00 4.67
CA ALA A 210 -2.18 -7.81 4.53
C ALA A 210 -1.49 -6.69 3.72
N GLU A 211 -0.20 -6.48 3.91
CA GLU A 211 0.58 -5.52 3.10
C GLU A 211 0.65 -5.93 1.63
N THR A 212 0.84 -7.23 1.34
CA THR A 212 0.87 -7.72 -0.04
C THR A 212 -0.49 -7.58 -0.72
N GLU A 213 -1.59 -7.85 -0.01
CA GLU A 213 -2.95 -7.63 -0.51
C GLU A 213 -3.23 -6.15 -0.76
N ALA A 214 -2.79 -5.25 0.13
CA ALA A 214 -2.92 -3.81 -0.04
C ALA A 214 -2.17 -3.32 -1.29
N ARG A 215 -0.92 -3.77 -1.48
CA ARG A 215 -0.14 -3.46 -2.69
C ARG A 215 -0.80 -4.02 -3.96
N ALA A 216 -1.34 -5.24 -3.90
CA ALA A 216 -2.07 -5.83 -5.03
C ALA A 216 -3.35 -5.05 -5.36
N ALA A 217 -4.08 -4.57 -4.36
CA ALA A 217 -5.26 -3.74 -4.55
C ALA A 217 -4.91 -2.37 -5.14
N GLU A 218 -3.83 -1.75 -4.69
CA GLU A 218 -3.33 -0.48 -5.26
C GLU A 218 -2.88 -0.66 -6.72
N ALA A 219 -2.11 -1.71 -7.02
CA ALA A 219 -1.70 -2.03 -8.39
C ALA A 219 -2.91 -2.26 -9.31
N ARG A 220 -3.98 -2.91 -8.83
CA ARG A 220 -5.23 -3.07 -9.60
C ARG A 220 -5.92 -1.73 -9.87
N LYS A 221 -5.97 -0.82 -8.89
CA LYS A 221 -6.52 0.52 -9.08
C LYS A 221 -5.72 1.31 -10.13
N GLN A 222 -4.40 1.26 -10.07
CA GLN A 222 -3.53 1.92 -11.05
C GLN A 222 -3.71 1.32 -12.45
N ALA A 223 -3.80 -0.02 -12.57
CA ALA A 223 -4.06 -0.68 -13.85
C ALA A 223 -5.44 -0.31 -14.44
N GLN A 224 -6.48 -0.19 -13.60
CA GLN A 224 -7.80 0.26 -14.04
C GLN A 224 -7.77 1.72 -14.53
N ALA A 225 -7.13 2.62 -13.78
CA ALA A 225 -6.98 4.01 -14.19
C ALA A 225 -6.21 4.13 -15.52
N ALA A 226 -5.13 3.36 -15.70
CA ALA A 226 -4.39 3.32 -16.94
C ALA A 226 -5.23 2.77 -18.11
N ALA A 227 -6.05 1.75 -17.86
CA ALA A 227 -6.95 1.19 -18.87
C ALA A 227 -8.05 2.19 -19.30
N GLU A 228 -8.59 2.95 -18.35
CA GLU A 228 -9.57 4.02 -18.64
C GLU A 228 -8.94 5.15 -19.45
N GLN A 229 -7.73 5.58 -19.09
CA GLN A 229 -6.97 6.58 -19.85
C GLN A 229 -6.66 6.10 -21.28
N ALA A 230 -6.25 4.84 -21.45
CA ALA A 230 -6.00 4.26 -22.77
C ALA A 230 -7.29 4.22 -23.63
N ARG A 231 -8.45 3.91 -23.02
CA ARG A 231 -9.75 3.96 -23.71
C ARG A 231 -10.13 5.37 -24.10
N ALA A 232 -9.94 6.35 -23.21
CA ALA A 232 -10.21 7.76 -23.51
C ALA A 232 -9.33 8.27 -24.67
N ALA A 233 -8.04 7.93 -24.66
CA ALA A 233 -7.10 8.26 -25.73
C ALA A 233 -7.51 7.63 -27.07
N LEU A 234 -7.97 6.37 -27.06
CA LEU A 234 -8.47 5.70 -28.26
C LEU A 234 -9.72 6.38 -28.83
N VAL A 235 -10.68 6.76 -27.97
CA VAL A 235 -11.89 7.47 -28.40
C VAL A 235 -11.53 8.83 -28.99
N TRP A 236 -10.60 9.56 -28.38
CA TRP A 236 -10.13 10.83 -28.89
C TRP A 236 -9.43 10.68 -30.25
N ALA A 237 -8.54 9.70 -30.41
CA ALA A 237 -7.89 9.41 -31.69
C ALA A 237 -8.90 9.02 -32.78
N GLN A 238 -9.96 8.29 -32.43
CA GLN A 238 -11.05 7.98 -33.37
C GLN A 238 -11.85 9.23 -33.77
N ALA A 239 -12.11 10.13 -32.82
CA ALA A 239 -12.79 11.40 -33.11
C ALA A 239 -11.94 12.27 -34.04
N GLU A 240 -10.63 12.42 -33.79
CA GLU A 240 -9.72 13.15 -34.67
C GLU A 240 -9.66 12.53 -36.08
N ALA A 241 -9.60 11.19 -36.17
CA ALA A 241 -9.60 10.49 -37.45
C ALA A 241 -10.92 10.72 -38.22
N ALA A 242 -12.06 10.74 -37.52
CA ALA A 242 -13.36 11.04 -38.12
C ALA A 242 -13.43 12.50 -38.61
N GLU A 243 -12.96 13.46 -37.82
CA GLU A 243 -12.87 14.86 -38.24
C GLU A 243 -11.97 15.04 -39.48
N ALA A 244 -10.82 14.37 -39.50
CA ALA A 244 -9.92 14.38 -40.66
C ALA A 244 -10.58 13.81 -41.91
N GLN A 245 -11.39 12.75 -41.78
CA GLN A 245 -12.16 12.19 -42.89
C GLN A 245 -13.23 13.16 -43.41
N VAL A 246 -13.95 13.85 -42.51
CA VAL A 246 -14.93 14.87 -42.91
C VAL A 246 -14.25 16.00 -43.67
N ARG A 247 -13.13 16.53 -43.17
CA ARG A 247 -12.35 17.57 -43.87
C ARG A 247 -11.83 17.09 -45.22
N ALA A 248 -11.38 15.85 -45.33
CA ALA A 248 -10.94 15.26 -46.60
C ALA A 248 -12.11 15.13 -47.60
N ALA A 249 -13.31 14.77 -47.14
CA ALA A 249 -14.49 14.69 -47.98
C ALA A 249 -14.94 16.08 -48.45
N GLU A 250 -14.91 17.09 -47.58
CA GLU A 250 -15.20 18.48 -47.94
C GLU A 250 -14.20 19.02 -48.96
N ALA A 251 -12.90 18.76 -48.77
CA ALA A 251 -11.88 19.15 -49.73
C ALA A 251 -12.10 18.50 -51.11
N ARG A 252 -12.51 17.21 -51.15
CA ARG A 252 -12.86 16.55 -52.42
C ARG A 252 -14.05 17.20 -53.11
N LYS A 253 -15.11 17.53 -52.36
CA LYS A 253 -16.26 18.26 -52.91
C LYS A 253 -15.84 19.62 -53.50
N GLN A 254 -14.98 20.36 -52.80
CA GLN A 254 -14.48 21.63 -53.32
C GLN A 254 -13.65 21.47 -54.60
N VAL A 255 -12.83 20.41 -54.69
CA VAL A 255 -12.09 20.09 -55.91
C VAL A 255 -13.04 19.73 -57.05
N GLU A 256 -14.06 18.89 -56.80
CA GLU A 256 -15.07 18.54 -57.81
C GLU A 256 -15.86 19.76 -58.29
N GLU A 257 -16.26 20.65 -57.37
CA GLU A 257 -16.92 21.92 -57.70
C GLU A 257 -16.00 22.84 -58.52
N ALA A 258 -14.73 22.96 -58.15
CA ALA A 258 -13.75 23.75 -58.88
C ALA A 258 -13.46 23.17 -60.28
N GLU A 259 -13.36 21.84 -60.41
CA GLU A 259 -13.22 21.17 -61.71
C GLU A 259 -14.45 21.38 -62.59
N ALA A 260 -15.66 21.29 -62.02
CA ALA A 260 -16.90 21.56 -62.74
C ALA A 260 -16.95 23.02 -63.24
N GLN A 261 -16.55 23.98 -62.40
CA GLN A 261 -16.43 25.38 -62.79
C GLN A 261 -15.37 25.60 -63.88
N ALA A 262 -14.21 24.95 -63.78
CA ALA A 262 -13.16 25.02 -64.79
C ALA A 262 -13.64 24.47 -66.14
N ARG A 263 -14.34 23.33 -66.15
CA ARG A 263 -14.94 22.76 -67.37
C ARG A 263 -16.03 23.66 -67.95
N ALA A 264 -16.86 24.27 -67.11
CA ALA A 264 -17.87 25.22 -67.58
C ALA A 264 -17.22 26.46 -68.22
N ALA A 265 -16.15 26.99 -67.62
CA ALA A 265 -15.38 28.10 -68.17
C ALA A 265 -14.70 27.73 -69.49
N GLU A 266 -14.13 26.53 -69.59
CA GLU A 266 -13.54 26.01 -70.84
C GLU A 266 -14.60 25.86 -71.94
N ALA A 267 -15.76 25.28 -71.62
CA ALA A 267 -16.86 25.14 -72.58
C ALA A 267 -17.38 26.50 -73.05
N TRP A 268 -17.47 27.49 -72.16
CA TRP A 268 -17.85 28.85 -72.52
C TRP A 268 -16.82 29.52 -73.44
N ALA A 269 -15.53 29.39 -73.12
CA ALA A 269 -14.45 29.89 -73.97
C ALA A 269 -14.44 29.21 -75.36
N GLN A 270 -14.70 27.91 -75.43
CA GLN A 270 -14.84 27.18 -76.70
C GLN A 270 -16.05 27.66 -77.51
N ALA A 271 -17.18 27.92 -76.86
CA ALA A 271 -18.37 28.46 -77.51
C ALA A 271 -18.12 29.87 -78.07
N GLU A 272 -17.48 30.74 -77.29
CA GLU A 272 -17.11 32.09 -77.73
C GLU A 272 -16.11 32.05 -78.90
N ALA A 273 -15.11 31.16 -78.85
CA ALA A 273 -14.18 30.95 -79.96
C ALA A 273 -14.89 30.46 -81.23
N ALA A 274 -15.81 29.49 -81.11
CA ALA A 274 -16.59 28.99 -82.25
C ALA A 274 -17.51 30.08 -82.84
N GLU A 275 -18.11 30.92 -82.00
CA GLU A 275 -18.91 32.07 -82.45
C GLU A 275 -18.04 33.10 -83.17
N ALA A 276 -16.85 33.41 -82.65
CA ALA A 276 -15.90 34.30 -83.30
C ALA A 276 -15.44 33.76 -84.66
N GLU A 277 -15.19 32.45 -84.77
CA GLU A 277 -14.87 31.79 -86.04
C GLU A 277 -16.04 31.83 -87.03
N ALA A 278 -17.27 31.59 -86.56
CA ALA A 278 -18.47 31.69 -87.39
C ALA A 278 -18.65 33.12 -87.94
N ARG A 279 -18.53 34.15 -87.08
CA ARG A 279 -18.57 35.55 -87.50
C ARG A 279 -17.45 35.90 -88.49
N ALA A 280 -16.24 35.38 -88.27
CA ALA A 280 -15.13 35.56 -89.20
C ALA A 280 -15.38 34.87 -90.55
N ALA A 281 -16.01 33.69 -90.55
CA ALA A 281 -16.40 32.97 -91.76
C ALA A 281 -17.50 33.72 -92.54
N GLU A 282 -18.52 34.24 -91.84
CA GLU A 282 -19.56 35.10 -92.43
C GLU A 282 -18.96 36.37 -93.06
N ALA A 283 -18.08 37.06 -92.34
CA ALA A 283 -17.40 38.25 -92.87
C ALA A 283 -16.58 37.93 -94.13
N ARG A 284 -15.88 36.77 -94.15
CA ARG A 284 -15.15 36.30 -95.33
C ARG A 284 -16.11 35.96 -96.49
N ALA A 285 -17.24 35.33 -96.21
CA ALA A 285 -18.24 35.01 -97.22
C ALA A 285 -18.84 36.28 -97.84
N TRP A 286 -19.17 37.28 -97.02
CA TRP A 286 -19.66 38.58 -97.48
C TRP A 286 -18.61 39.33 -98.31
N ALA A 287 -17.35 39.35 -97.87
CA ALA A 287 -16.26 39.95 -98.63
C ALA A 287 -16.04 39.26 -99.99
N ARG A 288 -16.16 37.92 -100.06
CA ARG A 288 -16.12 37.18 -101.32
C ARG A 288 -17.29 37.53 -102.23
N ALA A 289 -18.51 37.57 -101.69
CA ALA A 289 -19.71 37.95 -102.45
C ALA A 289 -19.59 39.38 -103.02
N GLN A 290 -19.06 40.33 -102.25
CA GLN A 290 -18.76 41.68 -102.73
C GLN A 290 -17.69 41.69 -103.83
N ALA A 291 -16.60 40.94 -103.65
CA ALA A 291 -15.56 40.83 -104.67
C ALA A 291 -16.10 40.20 -105.97
N GLU A 292 -16.96 39.20 -105.88
CA GLU A 292 -17.64 38.59 -107.02
C GLU A 292 -18.62 39.58 -107.68
N ALA A 293 -19.40 40.33 -106.90
CA ALA A 293 -20.28 41.38 -107.42
C ALA A 293 -19.48 42.49 -108.15
N ALA A 294 -18.37 42.95 -107.57
CA ALA A 294 -17.49 43.91 -108.22
C ALA A 294 -16.86 43.34 -109.50
N GLN A 295 -16.53 42.05 -109.53
CA GLN A 295 -16.06 41.37 -110.73
C GLN A 295 -17.14 41.25 -111.80
N THR A 296 -18.39 40.93 -111.43
CA THR A 296 -19.50 40.84 -112.38
C THR A 296 -19.84 42.21 -112.95
N GLU A 297 -19.85 43.26 -112.12
CA GLU A 297 -19.99 44.65 -112.57
C GLU A 297 -18.85 45.08 -113.50
N ALA A 298 -17.59 44.77 -113.15
CA ALA A 298 -16.45 45.08 -114.00
C ALA A 298 -16.52 44.34 -115.35
N ARG A 299 -17.00 43.08 -115.36
CA ARG A 299 -17.26 42.31 -116.59
C ARG A 299 -18.39 42.92 -117.40
N ALA A 300 -19.50 43.32 -116.77
CA ALA A 300 -20.62 43.98 -117.42
C ALA A 300 -20.20 45.33 -118.03
N ALA A 301 -19.41 46.14 -117.31
CA ALA A 301 -18.86 47.39 -117.82
C ALA A 301 -17.90 47.17 -119.00
N ARG A 302 -17.05 46.13 -118.97
CA ARG A 302 -16.20 45.76 -120.11
C ARG A 302 -17.04 45.30 -121.31
N ALA A 303 -18.07 44.49 -121.08
CA ALA A 303 -18.98 44.05 -122.13
C ALA A 303 -19.76 45.23 -122.73
N GLY A 304 -20.20 46.18 -121.91
CA GLY A 304 -20.82 47.44 -122.36
C GLY A 304 -19.88 48.25 -123.24
N LYS A 305 -18.64 48.49 -122.79
CA LYS A 305 -17.61 49.16 -123.60
C LYS A 305 -17.30 48.43 -124.91
N GLN A 306 -17.29 47.09 -124.90
CA GLN A 306 -17.11 46.28 -126.11
C GLN A 306 -18.32 46.40 -127.05
N ALA A 307 -19.54 46.41 -126.51
CA ALA A 307 -20.76 46.59 -127.28
C ALA A 307 -20.83 48.00 -127.90
N GLU A 308 -20.50 49.05 -127.15
CA GLU A 308 -20.36 50.41 -127.68
C GLU A 308 -19.29 50.50 -128.77
N ALA A 309 -18.12 49.87 -128.56
CA ALA A 309 -17.07 49.83 -129.58
C ALA A 309 -17.50 49.05 -130.83
N ALA A 310 -18.25 47.96 -130.67
CA ALA A 310 -18.82 47.19 -131.76
C ALA A 310 -19.91 47.98 -132.51
N GLU A 311 -20.77 48.71 -131.79
CA GLU A 311 -21.76 49.61 -132.40
C GLU A 311 -21.08 50.76 -133.15
N ALA A 312 -20.03 51.35 -132.58
CA ALA A 312 -19.23 52.38 -133.26
C ALA A 312 -18.56 51.83 -134.53
N GLN A 313 -18.04 50.60 -134.50
CA GLN A 313 -17.51 49.91 -135.68
C GLN A 313 -18.59 49.61 -136.70
N ALA A 314 -19.77 49.15 -136.28
CA ALA A 314 -20.91 48.90 -137.15
C ALA A 314 -21.39 50.19 -137.84
N ARG A 315 -21.52 51.29 -137.10
CA ARG A 315 -21.83 52.62 -137.66
C ARG A 315 -20.73 53.11 -138.61
N ALA A 316 -19.45 52.92 -138.27
CA ALA A 316 -18.35 53.26 -139.18
C ALA A 316 -18.40 52.41 -140.46
N ALA A 317 -18.75 51.13 -140.35
CA ALA A 317 -18.95 50.24 -141.49
C ALA A 317 -20.17 50.64 -142.33
N GLU A 318 -21.28 51.06 -141.72
CA GLU A 318 -22.45 51.62 -142.41
C GLU A 318 -22.10 52.91 -143.15
N VAL A 319 -21.35 53.82 -142.52
CA VAL A 319 -20.88 55.06 -143.18
C VAL A 319 -19.94 54.74 -144.34
N TRP A 320 -19.04 53.77 -144.18
CA TRP A 320 -18.15 53.33 -145.26
C TRP A 320 -18.92 52.66 -146.40
N ALA A 321 -19.88 51.79 -146.08
CA ALA A 321 -20.75 51.15 -147.05
C ALA A 321 -21.63 52.17 -147.78
N GLY A 322 -22.16 53.16 -147.07
CA GLY A 322 -22.90 54.30 -147.64
C GLY A 322 -22.01 55.15 -148.55
N ALA A 323 -20.77 55.44 -148.15
CA ALA A 323 -19.80 56.15 -148.99
C ALA A 323 -19.46 55.34 -150.26
N LYS A 324 -19.26 54.03 -150.14
CA LYS A 324 -19.05 53.14 -151.30
C LYS A 324 -20.26 53.05 -152.22
N ALA A 325 -21.48 53.03 -151.66
CA ALA A 325 -22.71 53.06 -152.44
C ALA A 325 -22.90 54.41 -153.16
N ALA A 326 -22.55 55.53 -152.51
CA ALA A 326 -22.54 56.84 -153.14
C ALA A 326 -21.51 56.94 -154.26
N GLU A 327 -20.31 56.36 -154.08
CA GLU A 327 -19.28 56.26 -155.11
C GLU A 327 -19.74 55.39 -156.29
N ALA A 328 -20.43 54.27 -156.02
CA ALA A 328 -21.03 53.42 -157.05
C ALA A 328 -22.17 54.14 -157.81
N LEU A 329 -22.99 54.93 -157.13
CA LEU A 329 -24.01 55.78 -157.75
C LEU A 329 -23.39 56.90 -158.59
N ALA A 330 -22.32 57.53 -158.11
CA ALA A 330 -21.58 58.53 -158.88
C ALA A 330 -20.98 57.91 -160.16
N LEU A 331 -20.40 56.70 -160.07
CA LEU A 331 -19.92 55.95 -161.23
C LEU A 331 -21.07 55.54 -162.17
N ALA A 332 -22.24 55.19 -161.64
CA ALA A 332 -23.42 54.85 -162.44
C ALA A 332 -24.00 56.08 -163.18
N GLU A 333 -24.01 57.24 -162.53
CA GLU A 333 -24.39 58.52 -163.14
C GLU A 333 -23.34 58.97 -164.17
N GLU A 334 -22.05 58.77 -163.91
CA GLU A 334 -20.98 59.04 -164.87
C GLU A 334 -21.05 58.09 -166.09
N ALA A 335 -21.42 56.83 -165.87
CA ALA A 335 -21.72 55.87 -166.93
C ALA A 335 -22.97 56.26 -167.73
N ARG A 336 -24.02 56.78 -167.08
CA ARG A 336 -25.22 57.33 -167.76
C ARG A 336 -24.89 58.59 -168.56
N ALA A 337 -24.05 59.48 -168.02
CA ALA A 337 -23.57 60.66 -168.71
C ALA A 337 -22.77 60.27 -169.97
N ARG A 338 -21.86 59.29 -169.86
CA ARG A 338 -21.16 58.71 -171.02
C ARG A 338 -22.10 58.03 -172.02
N ALA A 339 -23.10 57.30 -171.55
CA ALA A 339 -24.10 56.68 -172.42
C ALA A 339 -24.92 57.72 -173.19
N ASN A 340 -25.32 58.82 -172.55
CA ASN A 340 -26.00 59.94 -173.21
C ASN A 340 -25.08 60.69 -174.19
N GLN A 341 -23.80 60.85 -173.86
CA GLN A 341 -22.82 61.44 -174.77
C GLN A 341 -22.60 60.59 -176.02
N LEU A 342 -22.54 59.26 -175.86
CA LEU A 342 -22.49 58.32 -176.99
C LEU A 342 -23.78 58.36 -177.81
N ARG A 343 -24.95 58.53 -177.17
CA ARG A 343 -26.25 58.69 -177.85
C ARG A 343 -26.31 59.98 -178.67
N LEU A 344 -25.82 61.09 -178.13
CA LEU A 344 -25.72 62.36 -178.86
C LEU A 344 -24.69 62.30 -179.99
N GLN A 345 -23.59 61.56 -179.83
CA GLN A 345 -22.65 61.29 -180.93
C GLN A 345 -23.23 60.37 -182.02
N ALA A 346 -24.12 59.44 -181.65
CA ALA A 346 -24.86 58.61 -182.61
C ALA A 346 -25.92 59.45 -183.35
N GLU A 347 -26.65 60.33 -182.67
CA GLU A 347 -27.62 61.28 -183.26
C GLU A 347 -26.93 62.35 -184.13
N ALA A 348 -25.67 62.74 -183.82
CA ALA A 348 -24.87 63.63 -184.67
C ALA A 348 -24.33 62.97 -185.94
N LYS A 349 -24.27 61.63 -186.00
CA LYS A 349 -23.83 60.86 -187.18
C LYS A 349 -24.95 60.54 -188.16
N THR A 350 -26.22 60.59 -187.76
CA THR A 350 -27.38 60.32 -188.64
C THR A 350 -27.87 61.53 -189.43
N ASN A 351 -27.31 62.72 -189.23
CA ASN A 351 -27.77 63.95 -189.88
C ASN A 351 -26.81 64.53 -190.94
N ARG A 352 -26.10 63.65 -191.65
CA ARG A 352 -25.45 63.96 -192.93
C ARG A 352 -25.44 62.73 -193.82
N LEU A 353 -26.43 62.62 -194.70
CA LEU A 353 -26.24 62.30 -196.12
C LEU A 353 -27.53 62.63 -196.92
N PRO A 354 -27.41 63.20 -198.14
CA PRO A 354 -28.48 63.93 -198.81
C PRO A 354 -29.18 63.14 -199.93
N ARG A 355 -30.30 63.73 -200.37
CA ARG A 355 -31.17 63.43 -201.51
C ARG A 355 -30.45 63.56 -202.87
N VAL A 356 -30.60 62.56 -203.76
CA VAL A 356 -30.65 62.71 -205.23
C VAL A 356 -31.65 61.68 -205.78
N GLU A 357 -32.61 62.22 -206.54
CA GLU A 357 -33.63 61.60 -207.44
C GLU A 357 -34.59 60.53 -206.89
#